data_AF-A0A1I0H2E8-F1
#
_entry.id   AF-A0A1I0H2E8-F1
#
_cell.length_a   1.000
_cell.length_b   1.000
_cell.length_c   1.000
_cell.angle_alpha   90.00
_cell.angle_beta   90.00
_cell.angle_gamma   90.00
#
_symmetry.space_group_name_H-M   'P 1'
#
loop_
_entity.id
_entity.type
_entity.pdbx_description
1 polymer ?
#
loop_
_entity_poly.entity_id
_entity_poly.type
_entity_poly.pdbx_seq_one_letter_code
_entity_poly.pdbx_strand_id
1 'polypeptide(L)'
;MRRWSGEETAYINGRIYTSDPEMPEAEAFVIRNGKFIAAGANDIATDCPHIVDLQGQCVIPGLVDSHCHILAGVEKNILNLYNIDPKTKPEELGDVLLSLLREQGEDREETGHGPECEKPAGCEEPAGCEDVSGEEKSSGNAGKGILRAMGMDLTQGTFSADDIDRVIDDREVVVFSDDGHALLLNRRAMEKLGIDSDTKDPGEHSYFVRDEDGNPTGLVIEIPAMMLCKALMKETKSDVKIVLKELCREYASYGYTAAFDAMSVDSEDDAVLSQLSELDKEGALCLHICTSFGYRGEDGIKAAEVLKLMKHQREFYSTEHVHPNTLKMIADGTIEEHTALLFEPYADEPQNFGSEMISFSDMKKAAVMAAKEGFYIHIHAIGDGAVQRALSVLRAVDYDHVRKTIAH
;
A
#
# COMPACT_ATOMS: atom_id res chain seq x y z
N MET A 1 10.25 -16.77 -12.49
CA MET A 1 10.34 -17.97 -11.62
C MET A 1 10.11 -19.21 -12.49
N ARG A 2 10.89 -20.28 -12.28
CA ARG A 2 10.64 -21.57 -12.95
C ARG A 2 9.30 -22.09 -12.43
N ARG A 3 8.37 -22.43 -13.33
CA ARG A 3 7.18 -23.21 -12.97
C ARG A 3 7.69 -24.46 -12.22
N TRP A 4 7.13 -24.71 -11.04
CA TRP A 4 7.36 -25.93 -10.30
C TRP A 4 7.03 -27.08 -11.25
N SER A 5 8.03 -27.87 -11.65
CA SER A 5 7.77 -29.14 -12.31
C SER A 5 6.80 -29.91 -11.41
N GLY A 6 5.82 -30.62 -11.97
CA GLY A 6 4.91 -31.45 -11.15
C GLY A 6 5.60 -32.61 -10.39
N GLU A 7 6.92 -32.63 -10.45
CA GLU A 7 7.83 -33.60 -9.85
C GLU A 7 8.20 -33.17 -8.43
N GLU A 8 8.46 -34.15 -7.57
CA GLU A 8 8.87 -33.90 -6.19
C GLU A 8 10.29 -33.35 -6.15
N THR A 9 10.53 -32.38 -5.27
CA THR A 9 11.87 -31.91 -4.94
C THR A 9 12.08 -32.04 -3.44
N ALA A 10 13.07 -32.83 -3.04
CA ALA A 10 13.52 -32.92 -1.66
C ALA A 10 14.60 -31.87 -1.38
N TYR A 11 14.52 -31.25 -0.22
CA TYR A 11 15.53 -30.37 0.33
C TYR A 11 16.08 -31.06 1.58
N ILE A 12 17.37 -31.37 1.61
CA ILE A 12 18.01 -32.19 2.64
C ILE A 12 19.13 -31.42 3.34
N ASN A 13 19.63 -31.98 4.45
CA ASN A 13 20.77 -31.46 5.20
C ASN A 13 20.53 -30.01 5.67
N GLY A 14 19.32 -29.71 6.13
CA GLY A 14 18.93 -28.42 6.67
C GLY A 14 18.76 -28.42 8.18
N ARG A 15 18.66 -27.23 8.76
CA ARG A 15 18.10 -26.99 10.10
C ARG A 15 16.73 -26.35 9.93
N ILE A 16 15.69 -27.17 9.80
CA ILE A 16 14.35 -26.72 9.41
C ILE A 16 13.50 -26.57 10.66
N TYR A 17 12.99 -25.37 10.88
CA TYR A 17 11.95 -25.10 11.86
C TYR A 17 10.57 -25.21 11.17
N THR A 18 9.67 -26.02 11.70
CA THR A 18 8.38 -26.32 11.06
C THR A 18 7.22 -25.50 11.62
N SER A 19 7.39 -24.92 12.82
CA SER A 19 6.31 -24.37 13.65
C SER A 19 5.23 -25.38 14.06
N ASP A 20 5.46 -26.68 13.86
CA ASP A 20 4.59 -27.77 14.34
C ASP A 20 5.04 -28.22 15.74
N PRO A 21 4.18 -28.11 16.78
CA PRO A 21 4.53 -28.58 18.13
C PRO A 21 4.86 -30.08 18.21
N GLU A 22 4.35 -30.92 17.30
CA GLU A 22 4.61 -32.35 17.29
C GLU A 22 5.93 -32.70 16.57
N MET A 23 6.42 -31.81 15.70
CA MET A 23 7.67 -31.98 14.96
C MET A 23 8.37 -30.63 14.78
N PRO A 24 8.90 -30.01 15.85
CA PRO A 24 9.39 -28.63 15.79
C PRO A 24 10.63 -28.44 14.90
N GLU A 25 11.41 -29.51 14.71
CA GLU A 25 12.63 -29.52 13.90
C GLU A 25 12.60 -30.67 12.87
N ALA A 26 13.20 -30.42 11.71
CA ALA A 26 13.45 -31.41 10.68
C ALA A 26 14.82 -31.20 10.01
N GLU A 27 15.33 -32.25 9.37
CA GLU A 27 16.57 -32.22 8.58
C GLU A 27 16.31 -32.12 7.08
N ALA A 28 15.11 -32.53 6.64
CA ALA A 28 14.67 -32.47 5.26
C ALA A 28 13.17 -32.18 5.12
N PHE A 29 12.77 -31.69 3.94
CA PHE A 29 11.37 -31.62 3.51
C PHE A 29 11.22 -31.89 2.02
N VAL A 30 10.02 -32.29 1.59
CA VAL A 30 9.69 -32.56 0.18
C VAL A 30 8.58 -31.64 -0.27
N ILE A 31 8.76 -30.98 -1.41
CA ILE A 31 7.75 -30.14 -2.05
C ILE A 31 7.28 -30.77 -3.36
N ARG A 32 5.97 -30.73 -3.59
CA ARG A 32 5.32 -31.00 -4.89
C ARG A 32 4.29 -29.91 -5.16
N ASN A 33 4.31 -29.32 -6.35
CA ASN A 33 3.36 -28.26 -6.76
C ASN A 33 3.24 -27.13 -5.72
N GLY A 34 4.36 -26.64 -5.19
CA GLY A 34 4.38 -25.57 -4.19
C GLY A 34 3.89 -25.96 -2.79
N LYS A 35 3.58 -27.24 -2.53
CA LYS A 35 3.10 -27.73 -1.23
C LYS A 35 4.09 -28.69 -0.57
N PHE A 36 4.33 -28.50 0.72
CA PHE A 36 5.03 -29.48 1.54
C PHE A 36 4.21 -30.76 1.64
N ILE A 37 4.82 -31.89 1.28
CA ILE A 37 4.16 -33.22 1.36
C ILE A 37 4.81 -34.14 2.39
N ALA A 38 6.01 -33.81 2.86
CA ALA A 38 6.73 -34.52 3.93
C ALA A 38 7.78 -33.61 4.57
N ALA A 39 8.06 -33.83 5.85
CA ALA A 39 9.19 -33.27 6.59
C ALA A 39 9.69 -34.31 7.61
N GLY A 40 10.99 -34.29 7.92
CA GLY A 40 11.58 -35.25 8.84
C GLY A 40 13.09 -35.39 8.70
N ALA A 41 13.60 -36.59 8.91
CA ALA A 41 15.01 -36.91 8.71
C ALA A 41 15.37 -36.95 7.21
N ASN A 42 16.67 -36.95 6.89
CA ASN A 42 17.17 -36.94 5.51
C ASN A 42 16.71 -38.12 4.63
N ASP A 43 16.27 -39.23 5.23
CA ASP A 43 15.87 -40.45 4.52
C ASP A 43 14.56 -40.32 3.73
N ILE A 44 13.75 -39.28 4.01
CA ILE A 44 12.52 -38.98 3.25
C ILE A 44 12.80 -38.63 1.78
N ALA A 45 14.05 -38.31 1.44
CA ALA A 45 14.46 -37.92 0.09
C ALA A 45 14.87 -39.10 -0.81
N THR A 46 14.91 -40.33 -0.28
CA THR A 46 15.55 -41.50 -0.93
C THR A 46 15.05 -41.77 -2.36
N ASP A 47 13.77 -41.52 -2.64
CA ASP A 47 13.13 -41.77 -3.95
C ASP A 47 12.74 -40.49 -4.70
N CYS A 48 13.19 -39.31 -4.23
CA CYS A 48 12.85 -38.05 -4.89
C CYS A 48 13.66 -37.84 -6.18
N PRO A 49 13.01 -37.43 -7.29
CA PRO A 49 13.68 -37.24 -8.58
C PRO A 49 14.64 -36.04 -8.58
N HIS A 50 14.39 -35.06 -7.69
CA HIS A 50 15.24 -33.89 -7.50
C HIS A 50 15.60 -33.76 -6.03
N ILE A 51 16.88 -33.55 -5.75
CA ILE A 51 17.42 -33.37 -4.39
C ILE A 51 18.26 -32.09 -4.36
N VAL A 52 17.98 -31.24 -3.38
CA VAL A 52 18.71 -30.00 -3.09
C VAL A 52 19.36 -30.15 -1.72
N ASP A 53 20.69 -30.02 -1.66
CA ASP A 53 21.45 -30.00 -0.40
C ASP A 53 21.49 -28.58 0.16
N LEU A 54 20.93 -28.39 1.36
CA LEU A 54 20.88 -27.11 2.08
C LEU A 54 22.19 -26.78 2.81
N GLN A 55 23.17 -27.68 2.83
CA GLN A 55 24.51 -27.43 3.40
C GLN A 55 24.50 -26.93 4.86
N GLY A 56 23.56 -27.43 5.67
CA GLY A 56 23.37 -27.04 7.07
C GLY A 56 22.69 -25.68 7.28
N GLN A 57 22.22 -25.03 6.21
CA GLN A 57 21.49 -23.77 6.29
C GLN A 57 20.17 -23.93 7.07
N CYS A 58 19.74 -22.84 7.69
CA CYS A 58 18.49 -22.79 8.42
C CYS A 58 17.33 -22.47 7.47
N VAL A 59 16.21 -23.16 7.67
CA VAL A 59 14.95 -22.88 6.97
C VAL A 59 13.90 -22.60 8.02
N ILE A 60 13.18 -21.48 7.84
CA ILE A 60 12.04 -21.10 8.67
C ILE A 60 10.81 -20.91 7.78
N PRO A 61 9.59 -20.99 8.32
CA PRO A 61 8.39 -20.58 7.60
C PRO A 61 8.54 -19.12 7.14
N GLY A 62 8.05 -18.82 5.94
CA GLY A 62 8.02 -17.46 5.43
C GLY A 62 7.22 -16.55 6.37
N LEU A 63 7.66 -15.28 6.46
CA LEU A 63 7.02 -14.31 7.34
C LEU A 63 5.61 -13.97 6.82
N VAL A 64 4.71 -13.71 7.76
CA VAL A 64 3.33 -13.27 7.47
C VAL A 64 3.12 -11.92 8.13
N ASP A 65 2.86 -10.91 7.32
CA ASP A 65 2.42 -9.62 7.82
C ASP A 65 0.91 -9.69 8.09
N SER A 66 0.53 -9.68 9.37
CA SER A 66 -0.86 -9.84 9.79
C SER A 66 -1.69 -8.56 9.71
N HIS A 67 -1.05 -7.41 9.47
CA HIS A 67 -1.72 -6.13 9.30
C HIS A 67 -0.79 -5.10 8.66
N CYS A 68 -1.04 -4.81 7.39
CA CYS A 68 -0.33 -3.76 6.66
C CYS A 68 -1.28 -3.09 5.65
N HIS A 69 -0.76 -2.08 4.96
CA HIS A 69 -1.45 -1.37 3.88
C HIS A 69 -0.71 -1.59 2.55
N ILE A 70 -0.37 -2.84 2.23
CA ILE A 70 0.44 -3.18 1.06
C ILE A 70 -0.18 -2.73 -0.27
N LEU A 71 -1.51 -2.60 -0.36
CA LEU A 71 -2.14 -2.11 -1.59
C LEU A 71 -2.41 -0.59 -1.53
N ALA A 72 -2.12 0.09 -0.43
CA ALA A 72 -2.37 1.51 -0.33
C ALA A 72 -1.43 2.29 -1.25
N GLY A 73 -2.02 3.20 -2.05
CA GLY A 73 -1.26 4.09 -2.91
C GLY A 73 -0.71 3.44 -4.18
N VAL A 74 -0.92 2.15 -4.46
CA VAL A 74 -0.42 1.48 -5.68
C VAL A 74 -1.04 2.03 -6.98
N GLU A 75 -2.23 2.62 -6.89
CA GLU A 75 -2.88 3.30 -8.02
C GLU A 75 -2.25 4.67 -8.30
N LYS A 76 -1.64 5.26 -7.27
CA LYS A 76 -1.03 6.56 -7.33
C LYS A 76 0.43 6.31 -7.74
N ASN A 77 0.86 6.81 -8.89
CA ASN A 77 2.28 6.85 -9.24
C ASN A 77 3.00 7.77 -8.23
N ILE A 78 3.33 7.22 -7.07
CA ILE A 78 3.80 7.91 -5.86
C ILE A 78 5.28 7.62 -5.70
N LEU A 79 6.06 8.69 -5.56
CA LEU A 79 7.44 8.61 -5.10
C LEU A 79 7.46 8.24 -3.62
N ASN A 80 8.22 7.20 -3.29
CA ASN A 80 8.39 6.73 -1.93
C ASN A 80 9.44 7.59 -1.20
N LEU A 81 9.00 8.30 -0.18
CA LEU A 81 9.83 9.13 0.70
C LEU A 81 10.16 8.45 2.04
N TYR A 82 9.64 7.25 2.34
CA TYR A 82 9.86 6.57 3.63
C TYR A 82 11.32 6.23 3.91
N ASN A 83 12.17 6.18 2.88
CA ASN A 83 13.60 5.85 2.99
C ASN A 83 14.52 7.08 2.84
N ILE A 84 13.98 8.31 2.83
CA ILE A 84 14.81 9.52 2.77
C ILE A 84 15.35 9.85 4.17
N ASP A 85 16.42 10.66 4.24
CA ASP A 85 16.97 11.10 5.52
C ASP A 85 15.88 11.91 6.27
N PRO A 86 15.49 11.52 7.50
CA PRO A 86 14.51 12.29 8.28
C PRO A 86 15.00 13.71 8.63
N LYS A 87 16.27 14.03 8.37
CA LYS A 87 16.84 15.38 8.51
C LYS A 87 16.82 16.18 7.20
N THR A 88 16.21 15.66 6.14
CA THR A 88 16.01 16.37 4.88
C THR A 88 15.38 17.72 5.18
N LYS A 89 16.04 18.80 4.76
CA LYS A 89 15.55 20.14 5.02
C LYS A 89 14.46 20.53 4.01
N PRO A 90 13.55 21.46 4.35
CA PRO A 90 12.56 21.96 3.40
C PRO A 90 13.18 22.33 2.05
N GLU A 91 14.27 23.08 2.03
CA GLU A 91 14.89 23.56 0.79
C GLU A 91 15.48 22.46 -0.12
N GLU A 92 15.58 21.21 0.37
CA GLU A 92 16.10 20.04 -0.35
C GLU A 92 14.99 19.18 -0.96
N LEU A 93 13.73 19.39 -0.57
CA LEU A 93 12.59 18.54 -0.96
C LEU A 93 12.42 18.44 -2.48
N GLY A 94 12.45 19.58 -3.18
CA GLY A 94 12.35 19.61 -4.64
C GLY A 94 13.43 18.78 -5.34
N ASP A 95 14.67 18.81 -4.85
CA ASP A 95 15.79 18.04 -5.39
C ASP A 95 15.60 16.53 -5.16
N VAL A 96 15.12 16.14 -3.96
CA VAL A 96 14.80 14.75 -3.63
C VAL A 96 13.71 14.21 -4.56
N LEU A 97 12.60 14.94 -4.73
CA LEU A 97 11.52 14.55 -5.63
C LEU A 97 12.03 14.38 -7.08
N LEU A 98 12.86 15.31 -7.56
CA LEU A 98 13.43 15.24 -8.90
C LEU A 98 14.39 14.04 -9.06
N SER A 99 15.18 13.71 -8.05
CA SER A 99 16.05 12.52 -8.09
C SER A 99 15.25 11.22 -8.20
N LEU A 100 14.16 11.09 -7.43
CA LEU A 100 13.32 9.89 -7.44
C LEU A 100 12.56 9.74 -8.76
N LEU A 101 12.10 10.84 -9.37
CA LEU A 101 11.53 10.83 -10.73
C LEU A 101 12.53 10.32 -11.78
N ARG A 102 13.80 10.72 -11.67
CA ARG A 102 14.87 10.31 -12.59
C ARG A 102 15.17 8.82 -12.45
N GLU A 103 15.18 8.30 -11.23
CA GLU A 103 15.36 6.87 -10.95
C GLU A 103 14.22 6.02 -11.52
N GLN A 104 12.97 6.51 -11.46
CA GLN A 104 11.81 5.86 -12.09
C GLN A 104 11.77 6.00 -13.63
N GLY A 105 12.68 6.78 -14.22
CA GLY A 105 12.82 6.93 -15.66
C GLY A 105 11.83 7.91 -16.32
N GLU A 106 11.09 8.70 -15.54
CA GLU A 106 10.10 9.67 -16.04
C GLU A 106 10.70 11.05 -16.40
N ASP A 107 11.96 11.30 -16.03
CA ASP A 107 12.66 12.56 -16.34
C ASP A 107 14.09 12.29 -16.84
N ARG A 108 14.22 11.48 -17.91
CA ARG A 108 15.50 11.35 -18.62
C ARG A 108 15.75 12.65 -19.38
N GLU A 109 16.80 13.39 -19.00
CA GLU A 109 17.39 14.37 -19.91
C GLU A 109 17.71 13.63 -21.22
N GLU A 110 17.29 14.17 -22.37
CA GLU A 110 17.78 13.74 -23.68
C GLU A 110 19.27 14.16 -23.82
N THR A 111 20.14 13.66 -22.94
CA THR A 111 21.56 13.64 -23.23
C THR A 111 21.76 12.49 -24.21
N GLY A 112 21.70 12.81 -25.50
CA GLY A 112 21.96 11.86 -26.57
C GLY A 112 23.39 11.34 -26.50
N HIS A 113 23.67 10.35 -25.65
CA HIS A 113 24.77 9.40 -25.70
C HIS A 113 24.27 8.16 -24.93
N GLY A 114 23.67 7.21 -25.65
CA GLY A 114 23.44 5.88 -25.09
C GLY A 114 24.78 5.24 -24.69
N PRO A 115 24.77 4.26 -23.77
CA PRO A 115 25.99 3.53 -23.41
C PRO A 115 26.58 2.93 -24.68
N GLU A 116 27.86 3.19 -24.93
CA GLU A 116 28.60 2.57 -26.02
C GLU A 116 28.48 1.04 -25.89
N CYS A 117 27.68 0.47 -26.78
CA CYS A 117 27.63 -0.97 -26.98
C CYS A 117 28.97 -1.37 -27.61
N GLU A 118 29.89 -1.94 -26.84
CA GLU A 118 31.09 -2.58 -27.36
C GLU A 118 30.66 -3.65 -28.37
N LYS A 119 30.77 -3.33 -29.66
CA LYS A 119 30.53 -4.29 -30.74
C LYS A 119 31.61 -5.37 -30.69
N PRO A 120 31.26 -6.67 -30.63
CA PRO A 120 32.22 -7.71 -30.93
C PRO A 120 32.58 -7.64 -32.41
N ALA A 121 33.88 -7.75 -32.71
CA ALA A 121 34.40 -7.69 -34.07
C ALA A 121 33.84 -8.84 -34.95
N GLY A 122 33.27 -8.50 -36.11
CA GLY A 122 33.07 -9.47 -37.20
C GLY A 122 31.69 -9.56 -37.86
N CYS A 123 30.93 -8.48 -38.02
CA CYS A 123 29.69 -8.51 -38.81
C CYS A 123 29.74 -7.46 -39.93
N GLU A 124 29.83 -7.92 -41.17
CA GLU A 124 29.75 -7.10 -42.38
C GLU A 124 28.29 -6.66 -42.62
N GLU A 125 28.09 -5.39 -42.94
CA GLU A 125 26.81 -4.80 -43.34
C GLU A 125 26.38 -5.27 -44.74
N PRO A 126 25.07 -5.20 -45.06
CA PRO A 126 24.68 -4.76 -46.38
C PRO A 126 23.82 -3.48 -46.34
N ALA A 127 24.34 -2.51 -47.09
CA ALA A 127 23.74 -1.36 -47.75
C ALA A 127 22.20 -1.20 -47.73
N GLY A 128 21.78 0.02 -47.32
CA GLY A 128 20.45 0.54 -47.60
C GLY A 128 20.03 1.70 -46.69
N CYS A 129 20.82 2.76 -46.59
CA CYS A 129 20.41 4.02 -45.94
C CYS A 129 20.00 5.04 -47.02
N GLU A 130 18.71 5.36 -47.08
CA GLU A 130 18.26 6.66 -47.58
C GLU A 130 18.02 7.55 -46.37
N ASP A 131 18.83 8.61 -46.28
CA ASP A 131 18.62 9.76 -45.42
C ASP A 131 17.25 10.40 -45.74
N VAL A 132 16.38 10.45 -44.73
CA VAL A 132 15.33 11.46 -44.68
C VAL A 132 15.43 12.16 -43.33
N SER A 133 16.31 13.16 -43.29
CA SER A 133 16.33 14.19 -42.26
C SER A 133 15.04 15.02 -42.36
N GLY A 134 14.03 14.62 -41.62
CA GLY A 134 12.87 15.46 -41.29
C GLY A 134 13.00 15.92 -39.85
N GLU A 135 13.59 17.10 -39.64
CA GLU A 135 13.51 17.83 -38.38
C GLU A 135 12.05 18.22 -38.12
N GLU A 136 11.26 17.37 -37.48
CA GLU A 136 10.09 17.82 -36.74
C GLU A 136 10.54 18.22 -35.35
N LYS A 137 10.74 19.53 -35.17
CA LYS A 137 10.70 20.15 -33.84
C LYS A 137 9.34 19.86 -33.25
N SER A 138 9.23 18.81 -32.44
CA SER A 138 8.05 18.61 -31.62
C SER A 138 8.02 19.73 -30.60
N SER A 139 7.02 20.60 -30.74
CA SER A 139 6.69 21.62 -29.77
C SER A 139 6.32 20.91 -28.47
N GLY A 140 7.24 20.89 -27.52
CA GLY A 140 7.01 20.39 -26.17
C GLY A 140 5.91 21.18 -25.48
N ASN A 141 4.72 20.58 -25.36
CA ASN A 141 3.80 20.82 -24.26
C ASN A 141 2.69 19.75 -24.22
N ALA A 142 3.06 18.47 -24.15
CA ALA A 142 2.18 17.45 -23.60
C ALA A 142 2.46 17.42 -22.08
N GLY A 143 1.49 17.83 -21.27
CA GLY A 143 1.69 18.09 -19.83
C GLY A 143 2.26 16.88 -19.08
N LYS A 144 3.29 17.12 -18.26
CA LYS A 144 4.10 16.13 -17.52
C LYS A 144 3.36 15.35 -16.40
N GLY A 145 2.02 15.37 -16.36
CA GLY A 145 1.21 14.70 -15.34
C GLY A 145 1.36 15.31 -13.94
N ILE A 146 0.53 14.85 -12.98
CA ILE A 146 0.62 15.27 -11.57
C ILE A 146 1.66 14.38 -10.88
N LEU A 147 2.65 14.99 -10.21
CA LEU A 147 3.61 14.29 -9.37
C LEU A 147 3.01 14.04 -7.99
N ARG A 148 3.13 12.82 -7.50
CA ARG A 148 2.70 12.48 -6.14
C ARG A 148 3.85 11.83 -5.37
N ALA A 149 3.95 12.09 -4.08
CA ALA A 149 4.95 11.49 -3.20
C ALA A 149 4.36 11.23 -1.81
N MET A 150 4.94 10.31 -1.03
CA MET A 150 4.47 9.98 0.32
C MET A 150 5.60 9.41 1.17
N GLY A 151 5.61 9.75 2.47
CA GLY A 151 6.43 9.02 3.44
C GLY A 151 7.42 9.85 4.25
N MET A 152 7.21 11.16 4.38
CA MET A 152 8.00 11.99 5.28
C MET A 152 7.10 12.78 6.23
N ASP A 153 7.59 13.05 7.43
CA ASP A 153 6.91 13.94 8.38
C ASP A 153 6.97 15.39 7.85
N LEU A 154 5.81 15.91 7.46
CA LEU A 154 5.66 17.27 6.96
C LEU A 154 5.43 18.30 8.08
N THR A 155 5.22 17.84 9.32
CA THR A 155 4.82 18.67 10.46
C THR A 155 6.00 19.17 11.29
N GLN A 156 7.14 18.47 11.23
CA GLN A 156 8.39 18.86 11.92
C GLN A 156 9.16 20.00 11.23
N GLY A 157 8.89 20.25 9.94
CA GLY A 157 9.49 21.34 9.16
C GLY A 157 8.44 22.34 8.70
N THR A 158 8.80 23.61 8.58
CA THR A 158 7.93 24.62 7.94
C THR A 158 7.96 24.45 6.42
N PHE A 159 7.53 23.28 5.93
CA PHE A 159 7.47 23.00 4.50
C PHE A 159 6.41 23.87 3.83
N SER A 160 6.71 24.29 2.61
CA SER A 160 5.87 25.18 1.83
C SER A 160 5.96 24.84 0.34
N ALA A 161 5.08 25.44 -0.45
CA ALA A 161 5.10 25.33 -1.90
C ALA A 161 6.45 25.80 -2.50
N ASP A 162 7.15 26.75 -1.87
CA ASP A 162 8.45 27.26 -2.31
C ASP A 162 9.53 26.18 -2.36
N ASP A 163 9.48 25.24 -1.42
CA ASP A 163 10.43 24.13 -1.29
C ASP A 163 10.36 23.15 -2.47
N ILE A 164 9.18 23.10 -3.13
CA ILE A 164 8.94 22.33 -4.33
C ILE A 164 9.17 23.18 -5.58
N ASP A 165 8.53 24.36 -5.65
CA ASP A 165 8.49 25.23 -6.84
C ASP A 165 9.89 25.72 -7.25
N ARG A 166 10.85 25.77 -6.32
CA ARG A 166 12.24 26.12 -6.63
C ARG A 166 12.89 25.16 -7.64
N VAL A 167 12.46 23.89 -7.67
CA VAL A 167 13.02 22.82 -8.51
C VAL A 167 12.00 22.28 -9.50
N ILE A 168 10.72 22.19 -9.10
CA ILE A 168 9.64 21.59 -9.88
C ILE A 168 8.48 22.60 -10.00
N ASP A 169 8.51 23.42 -11.05
CA ASP A 169 7.47 24.43 -11.35
C ASP A 169 6.62 24.08 -12.59
N ASP A 170 6.96 22.99 -13.29
CA ASP A 170 6.37 22.62 -14.58
C ASP A 170 5.13 21.72 -14.48
N ARG A 171 4.81 21.25 -13.27
CA ARG A 171 3.71 20.33 -12.99
C ARG A 171 3.11 20.53 -11.60
N GLU A 172 1.91 20.02 -11.39
CA GLU A 172 1.27 19.95 -10.09
C GLU A 172 1.93 18.87 -9.22
N VAL A 173 2.19 19.19 -7.95
CA VAL A 173 2.82 18.29 -6.99
C VAL A 173 1.96 18.15 -5.74
N VAL A 174 1.80 16.91 -5.27
CA VAL A 174 1.12 16.56 -4.01
C VAL A 174 2.01 15.61 -3.21
N VAL A 175 2.45 16.02 -2.03
CA VAL A 175 3.22 15.17 -1.10
C VAL A 175 2.35 14.83 0.10
N PHE A 176 2.16 13.56 0.42
CA PHE A 176 1.46 13.11 1.62
C PHE A 176 2.46 12.90 2.76
N SER A 177 2.06 13.25 3.98
CA SER A 177 2.84 12.87 5.17
C SER A 177 2.90 11.35 5.33
N ASP A 178 3.85 10.89 6.13
CA ASP A 178 4.02 9.48 6.48
C ASP A 178 2.84 8.89 7.26
N ASP A 179 2.23 9.68 8.15
CA ASP A 179 1.04 9.33 8.94
C ASP A 179 -0.29 9.48 8.15
N GLY A 180 -0.27 10.14 6.99
CA GLY A 180 -1.46 10.40 6.17
C GLY A 180 -2.40 11.49 6.70
N HIS A 181 -2.00 12.25 7.73
CA HIS A 181 -2.78 13.34 8.33
C HIS A 181 -2.41 14.74 7.81
N ALA A 182 -1.43 14.85 6.92
CA ALA A 182 -1.08 16.10 6.24
C ALA A 182 -0.77 15.88 4.75
N LEU A 183 -0.85 16.97 3.98
CA LEU A 183 -0.30 17.01 2.63
C LEU A 183 0.32 18.37 2.31
N LEU A 184 1.27 18.39 1.40
CA LEU A 184 1.91 19.58 0.85
C LEU A 184 1.60 19.70 -0.64
N LEU A 185 1.12 20.88 -1.04
CA LEU A 185 0.83 21.27 -2.42
C LEU A 185 1.85 22.31 -2.90
N ASN A 186 2.27 22.20 -4.15
CA ASN A 186 2.96 23.32 -4.80
C ASN A 186 1.96 24.39 -5.29
N ARG A 187 2.44 25.57 -5.72
CA ARG A 187 1.54 26.67 -6.13
C ARG A 187 0.63 26.27 -7.28
N ARG A 188 1.17 25.54 -8.25
CA ARG A 188 0.44 25.08 -9.43
C ARG A 188 -0.73 24.15 -9.05
N ALA A 189 -0.54 23.31 -8.04
CA ALA A 189 -1.58 22.47 -7.48
C ALA A 189 -2.68 23.29 -6.77
N MET A 190 -2.29 24.27 -5.95
CA MET A 190 -3.23 25.18 -5.29
C MET A 190 -4.06 26.00 -6.30
N GLU A 191 -3.41 26.57 -7.33
CA GLU A 191 -4.07 27.31 -8.42
C GLU A 191 -5.13 26.45 -9.12
N LYS A 192 -4.79 25.19 -9.42
CA LYS A 192 -5.71 24.25 -10.06
C LYS A 192 -6.91 23.88 -9.20
N LEU A 193 -6.72 23.84 -7.88
CA LEU A 193 -7.79 23.58 -6.91
C LEU A 193 -8.60 24.85 -6.58
N GLY A 194 -8.13 26.03 -6.99
CA GLY A 194 -8.72 27.31 -6.59
C GLY A 194 -8.53 27.60 -5.10
N ILE A 195 -7.43 27.13 -4.52
CA ILE A 195 -7.05 27.42 -3.13
C ILE A 195 -6.30 28.75 -3.10
N ASP A 196 -6.78 29.68 -2.29
CA ASP A 196 -6.29 31.05 -2.15
C ASP A 196 -6.50 31.60 -0.73
N SER A 197 -6.23 32.89 -0.53
CA SER A 197 -6.41 33.58 0.76
C SER A 197 -7.86 33.58 1.25
N ASP A 198 -8.85 33.43 0.37
CA ASP A 198 -10.28 33.44 0.72
C ASP A 198 -10.84 32.03 1.02
N THR A 199 -10.05 30.98 0.77
CA THR A 199 -10.41 29.59 1.06
C THR A 199 -10.61 29.41 2.56
N LYS A 200 -11.71 28.77 2.98
CA LYS A 200 -12.04 28.58 4.40
C LYS A 200 -11.58 27.25 4.93
N ASP A 201 -11.12 27.24 6.18
CA ASP A 201 -10.82 26.01 6.90
C ASP A 201 -12.12 25.25 7.24
N PRO A 202 -12.14 23.92 7.08
CA PRO A 202 -13.29 23.10 7.43
C PRO A 202 -13.51 22.96 8.94
N GLY A 203 -12.49 23.17 9.77
CA GLY A 203 -12.61 23.12 11.23
C GLY A 203 -11.40 23.70 11.96
N GLU A 204 -11.49 23.81 13.29
CA GLU A 204 -10.40 24.34 14.13
C GLU A 204 -9.16 23.43 14.13
N HIS A 205 -9.37 22.12 14.01
CA HIS A 205 -8.30 21.11 13.97
C HIS A 205 -7.97 20.65 12.54
N SER A 206 -8.65 21.17 11.51
CA SER A 206 -8.36 20.84 10.11
C SER A 206 -8.40 22.06 9.23
N TYR A 207 -7.22 22.45 8.71
CA TYR A 207 -6.98 23.79 8.19
C TYR A 207 -5.84 23.85 7.17
N PHE A 208 -5.78 24.97 6.45
CA PHE A 208 -4.65 25.32 5.58
C PHE A 208 -3.64 26.14 6.38
N VAL A 209 -2.38 25.74 6.38
CA VAL A 209 -1.30 26.51 7.02
C VAL A 209 -1.04 27.77 6.21
N ARG A 210 -1.03 28.93 6.87
CA ARG A 210 -0.91 30.26 6.23
C ARG A 210 0.34 30.99 6.65
N ASP A 211 0.85 31.82 5.75
CA ASP A 211 1.94 32.78 6.02
C ASP A 211 1.44 34.00 6.82
N GLU A 212 2.36 34.93 7.11
CA GLU A 212 2.06 36.16 7.86
C GLU A 212 1.04 37.08 7.16
N ASP A 213 0.92 36.96 5.83
CA ASP A 213 -0.01 37.74 4.99
C ASP A 213 -1.37 37.03 4.83
N GLY A 214 -1.53 35.83 5.39
CA GLY A 214 -2.75 35.02 5.35
C GLY A 214 -2.90 34.14 4.10
N ASN A 215 -1.86 34.03 3.28
CA ASN A 215 -1.88 33.19 2.09
C ASN A 215 -1.59 31.73 2.47
N PRO A 216 -2.28 30.75 1.85
CA PRO A 216 -1.94 29.34 2.02
C PRO A 216 -0.50 29.07 1.58
N THR A 217 0.27 28.42 2.46
CA THR A 217 1.66 28.02 2.21
C THR A 217 1.77 26.80 1.30
N GLY A 218 0.68 26.05 1.13
CA GLY A 218 0.67 24.74 0.48
C GLY A 218 0.54 23.56 1.45
N LEU A 219 0.89 23.74 2.72
CA LEU A 219 0.73 22.71 3.76
C LEU A 219 -0.71 22.68 4.28
N VAL A 220 -1.30 21.48 4.32
CA VAL A 220 -2.71 21.22 4.68
C VAL A 220 -2.73 20.16 5.78
N ILE A 221 -3.50 20.43 6.84
CA ILE A 221 -3.55 19.61 8.06
C ILE A 221 -4.96 18.99 8.22
N GLU A 222 -4.96 17.72 8.56
CA GLU A 222 -6.11 16.85 8.84
C GLU A 222 -7.03 16.54 7.64
N ILE A 223 -7.70 15.39 7.75
CA ILE A 223 -8.47 14.77 6.66
C ILE A 223 -9.54 15.69 6.06
N PRO A 224 -10.35 16.45 6.83
CA PRO A 224 -11.37 17.32 6.25
C PRO A 224 -10.83 18.38 5.26
N ALA A 225 -9.69 19.01 5.56
CA ALA A 225 -9.05 19.99 4.70
C ALA A 225 -8.39 19.32 3.50
N MET A 226 -7.76 18.16 3.73
CA MET A 226 -7.24 17.33 2.65
C MET A 226 -8.35 16.97 1.65
N MET A 227 -9.57 16.64 2.08
CA MET A 227 -10.67 16.28 1.17
C MET A 227 -11.07 17.40 0.19
N LEU A 228 -10.72 18.66 0.44
CA LEU A 228 -10.87 19.76 -0.52
C LEU A 228 -9.90 19.62 -1.71
N CYS A 229 -8.79 18.92 -1.52
CA CYS A 229 -7.74 18.69 -2.51
C CYS A 229 -7.94 17.41 -3.34
N LYS A 230 -9.05 16.67 -3.11
CA LYS A 230 -9.29 15.32 -3.68
C LYS A 230 -9.17 15.23 -5.21
N ALA A 231 -9.38 16.34 -5.93
CA ALA A 231 -9.28 16.35 -7.39
C ALA A 231 -7.85 16.10 -7.90
N LEU A 232 -6.82 16.44 -7.12
CA LEU A 232 -5.41 16.14 -7.45
C LEU A 232 -4.92 14.84 -6.84
N MET A 233 -5.62 14.34 -5.82
CA MET A 233 -5.38 13.01 -5.27
C MET A 233 -5.84 11.89 -6.19
N LYS A 234 -6.84 12.18 -7.04
CA LYS A 234 -7.36 11.22 -8.03
C LYS A 234 -6.32 10.86 -9.07
N GLU A 235 -6.33 9.60 -9.46
CA GLU A 235 -5.29 8.91 -10.23
C GLU A 235 -5.00 9.49 -11.62
N THR A 236 -3.74 9.32 -12.03
CA THR A 236 -3.36 9.11 -13.43
C THR A 236 -3.33 7.61 -13.67
N LYS A 237 -3.76 7.13 -14.86
CA LYS A 237 -3.69 5.71 -15.24
C LYS A 237 -2.26 5.18 -15.17
N SER A 238 -1.83 4.72 -14.01
CA SER A 238 -0.60 3.97 -13.81
C SER A 238 -0.84 2.53 -14.24
N ASP A 239 0.23 1.85 -14.66
CA ASP A 239 0.17 0.40 -14.83
C ASP A 239 0.28 -0.23 -13.43
N VAL A 240 -0.84 -0.18 -12.67
CA VAL A 240 -0.95 -0.65 -11.27
C VAL A 240 -0.36 -2.05 -11.11
N LYS A 241 -0.49 -2.88 -12.15
CA LYS A 241 0.08 -4.22 -12.26
C LYS A 241 1.60 -4.26 -12.15
N ILE A 242 2.31 -3.30 -12.75
CA ILE A 242 3.77 -3.20 -12.64
C ILE A 242 4.15 -2.86 -11.20
N VAL A 243 3.52 -1.83 -10.62
CA VAL A 243 3.77 -1.38 -9.25
C VAL A 243 3.51 -2.51 -8.25
N LEU A 244 2.34 -3.17 -8.34
CA LEU A 244 1.98 -4.31 -7.50
C LEU A 244 3.01 -5.43 -7.58
N LYS A 245 3.51 -5.73 -8.78
CA LYS A 245 4.49 -6.79 -8.97
C LYS A 245 5.84 -6.45 -8.34
N GLU A 246 6.29 -5.21 -8.45
CA GLU A 246 7.54 -4.75 -7.84
C GLU A 246 7.43 -4.72 -6.32
N LEU A 247 6.33 -4.17 -5.79
CA LEU A 247 6.07 -4.13 -4.37
C LEU A 247 6.01 -5.53 -3.74
N CYS A 248 5.32 -6.48 -4.39
CA CYS A 248 5.27 -7.86 -3.90
C CYS A 248 6.67 -8.51 -3.87
N ARG A 249 7.53 -8.19 -4.84
CA ARG A 249 8.91 -8.69 -4.88
C ARG A 249 9.78 -8.08 -3.79
N GLU A 250 9.57 -6.80 -3.50
CA GLU A 250 10.24 -6.13 -2.40
C GLU A 250 9.87 -6.77 -1.06
N TYR A 251 8.58 -6.94 -0.78
CA TYR A 251 8.09 -7.68 0.40
C TYR A 251 8.70 -9.08 0.50
N ALA A 252 8.71 -9.83 -0.61
CA ALA A 252 9.32 -11.16 -0.66
C ALA A 252 10.83 -11.15 -0.40
N SER A 253 11.54 -10.06 -0.75
CA SER A 253 12.98 -9.91 -0.49
C SER A 253 13.31 -9.81 1.00
N TYR A 254 12.37 -9.33 1.81
CA TYR A 254 12.48 -9.32 3.27
C TYR A 254 12.05 -10.65 3.93
N GLY A 255 11.63 -11.63 3.14
CA GLY A 255 11.20 -12.96 3.61
C GLY A 255 9.70 -13.10 3.88
N TYR A 256 8.89 -12.10 3.53
CA TYR A 256 7.44 -12.22 3.60
C TYR A 256 6.90 -13.12 2.49
N THR A 257 5.95 -13.99 2.83
CA THR A 257 5.25 -14.86 1.88
C THR A 257 3.74 -14.61 1.87
N ALA A 258 3.23 -13.89 2.86
CA ALA A 258 1.84 -13.48 2.92
C ALA A 258 1.67 -12.12 3.61
N ALA A 259 0.62 -11.41 3.21
CA ALA A 259 0.23 -10.14 3.79
C ALA A 259 -1.30 -10.06 3.94
N PHE A 260 -1.75 -9.46 5.02
CA PHE A 260 -3.12 -9.00 5.17
C PHE A 260 -3.19 -7.50 4.90
N ASP A 261 -3.86 -7.14 3.83
CA ASP A 261 -4.13 -5.76 3.45
C ASP A 261 -5.37 -5.23 4.21
N ALA A 262 -5.10 -4.30 5.13
CA ALA A 262 -6.09 -3.72 6.02
C ALA A 262 -6.64 -2.41 5.44
N MET A 263 -7.71 -2.49 4.62
CA MET A 263 -8.50 -1.34 4.16
C MET A 263 -8.01 -0.58 2.92
N SER A 264 -7.15 -1.15 2.07
CA SER A 264 -6.74 -0.44 0.85
C SER A 264 -7.78 -0.53 -0.28
N VAL A 265 -8.87 -1.28 -0.07
CA VAL A 265 -10.03 -1.35 -0.97
C VAL A 265 -11.26 -0.87 -0.20
N ASP A 266 -11.85 0.25 -0.62
CA ASP A 266 -13.01 0.84 0.06
C ASP A 266 -14.03 1.49 -0.89
N SER A 267 -13.92 1.22 -2.20
CA SER A 267 -14.77 1.82 -3.23
C SER A 267 -15.31 0.81 -4.24
N GLU A 268 -16.13 1.28 -5.19
CA GLU A 268 -16.59 0.48 -6.34
C GLU A 268 -15.52 0.34 -7.44
N ASP A 269 -14.41 1.07 -7.33
CA ASP A 269 -13.27 0.90 -8.24
C ASP A 269 -12.46 -0.33 -7.81
N ASP A 270 -12.47 -1.33 -8.67
CA ASP A 270 -11.80 -2.61 -8.43
C ASP A 270 -10.49 -2.73 -9.21
N ALA A 271 -9.90 -1.64 -9.72
CA ALA A 271 -8.69 -1.68 -10.54
C ALA A 271 -7.54 -2.43 -9.86
N VAL A 272 -7.26 -2.15 -8.58
CA VAL A 272 -6.26 -2.87 -7.78
C VAL A 272 -6.56 -4.37 -7.71
N LEU A 273 -7.78 -4.74 -7.30
CA LEU A 273 -8.15 -6.16 -7.13
C LEU A 273 -8.10 -6.90 -8.46
N SER A 274 -8.60 -6.29 -9.53
CA SER A 274 -8.58 -6.84 -10.88
C SER A 274 -7.16 -7.15 -11.34
N GLN A 275 -6.25 -6.17 -11.23
CA GLN A 275 -4.87 -6.32 -11.68
C GLN A 275 -4.06 -7.26 -10.77
N LEU A 276 -4.35 -7.27 -9.47
CA LEU A 276 -3.76 -8.22 -8.53
C LEU A 276 -4.17 -9.66 -8.84
N SER A 277 -5.45 -9.91 -9.11
CA SER A 277 -5.94 -11.23 -9.55
C SER A 277 -5.37 -11.63 -10.91
N GLU A 278 -5.15 -10.68 -11.82
CA GLU A 278 -4.53 -10.94 -13.12
C GLU A 278 -3.07 -11.38 -12.96
N LEU A 279 -2.30 -10.71 -12.09
CA LEU A 279 -0.93 -11.13 -11.75
C LEU A 279 -0.89 -12.56 -11.21
N ASP A 280 -1.85 -12.94 -10.37
CA ASP A 280 -1.91 -14.30 -9.84
C ASP A 280 -2.24 -15.32 -10.94
N LYS A 281 -3.24 -15.03 -11.79
CA LYS A 281 -3.62 -15.89 -12.93
C LYS A 281 -2.48 -16.09 -13.93
N GLU A 282 -1.59 -15.11 -14.06
CA GLU A 282 -0.37 -15.19 -14.88
C GLU A 282 0.79 -15.93 -14.20
N GLY A 283 0.67 -16.25 -12.90
CA GLY A 283 1.75 -16.82 -12.10
C GLY A 283 2.89 -15.84 -11.83
N ALA A 284 2.58 -14.53 -11.85
CA ALA A 284 3.53 -13.46 -11.61
C ALA A 284 3.49 -12.92 -10.18
N LEU A 285 2.43 -13.23 -9.42
CA LEU A 285 2.32 -12.91 -7.99
C LEU A 285 3.19 -13.83 -7.14
N CYS A 286 3.89 -13.26 -6.15
CA CYS A 286 4.82 -14.01 -5.29
C CYS A 286 4.45 -13.96 -3.80
N LEU A 287 3.25 -13.46 -3.47
CA LEU A 287 2.71 -13.37 -2.11
C LEU A 287 1.28 -13.89 -2.07
N HIS A 288 0.88 -14.46 -0.94
CA HIS A 288 -0.53 -14.62 -0.60
C HIS A 288 -1.06 -13.31 -0.01
N ILE A 289 -2.08 -12.72 -0.61
CA ILE A 289 -2.68 -11.46 -0.17
C ILE A 289 -4.14 -11.69 0.22
N CYS A 290 -4.41 -11.57 1.52
CA CYS A 290 -5.77 -11.46 2.04
C CYS A 290 -6.15 -9.98 2.04
N THR A 291 -7.16 -9.59 1.28
CA THR A 291 -7.61 -8.20 1.22
C THR A 291 -8.87 -7.99 2.04
N SER A 292 -9.07 -6.74 2.44
CA SER A 292 -10.25 -6.35 3.20
C SER A 292 -10.95 -5.14 2.59
N PHE A 293 -12.27 -5.12 2.72
CA PHE A 293 -13.08 -3.98 2.35
C PHE A 293 -13.22 -3.04 3.54
N GLY A 294 -12.91 -1.76 3.34
CA GLY A 294 -13.02 -0.73 4.36
C GLY A 294 -14.43 -0.23 4.60
N TYR A 295 -14.82 -0.16 5.87
CA TYR A 295 -16.06 0.46 6.29
C TYR A 295 -15.86 1.41 7.46
N ARG A 296 -15.96 2.70 7.17
CA ARG A 296 -15.83 3.79 8.15
C ARG A 296 -17.18 4.32 8.66
N GLY A 297 -18.30 3.93 8.04
CA GLY A 297 -19.64 4.43 8.41
C GLY A 297 -19.92 5.87 7.97
N GLU A 298 -18.90 6.61 7.54
CA GLU A 298 -18.98 7.94 6.95
C GLU A 298 -19.48 7.87 5.49
N ASP A 299 -19.93 8.99 4.92
CA ASP A 299 -20.57 9.14 3.59
C ASP A 299 -21.97 8.52 3.42
N GLY A 300 -22.56 7.95 4.47
CA GLY A 300 -23.93 7.42 4.44
C GLY A 300 -24.08 6.11 3.66
N ILE A 301 -22.97 5.48 3.28
CA ILE A 301 -22.97 4.13 2.67
C ILE A 301 -23.48 3.15 3.71
N LYS A 302 -24.53 2.41 3.36
CA LYS A 302 -25.15 1.46 4.28
C LYS A 302 -24.37 0.15 4.28
N ALA A 303 -24.35 -0.53 5.42
CA ALA A 303 -23.78 -1.88 5.54
C ALA A 303 -24.27 -2.87 4.45
N ALA A 304 -25.49 -2.70 3.94
CA ALA A 304 -26.03 -3.52 2.85
C ALA A 304 -25.35 -3.25 1.49
N GLU A 305 -24.94 -2.01 1.22
CA GLU A 305 -24.24 -1.62 0.01
C GLU A 305 -22.79 -2.12 0.06
N VAL A 306 -22.12 -1.93 1.19
CA VAL A 306 -20.80 -2.53 1.48
C VAL A 306 -20.82 -4.04 1.23
N LEU A 307 -21.80 -4.74 1.80
CA LEU A 307 -21.91 -6.19 1.62
C LEU A 307 -22.09 -6.60 0.15
N LYS A 308 -22.78 -5.79 -0.65
CA LYS A 308 -22.95 -6.05 -2.09
C LYS A 308 -21.60 -5.94 -2.82
N LEU A 309 -20.82 -4.90 -2.52
CA LEU A 309 -19.49 -4.70 -3.10
C LEU A 309 -18.52 -5.80 -2.69
N MET A 310 -18.49 -6.16 -1.40
CA MET A 310 -17.67 -7.27 -0.91
C MET A 310 -18.00 -8.60 -1.61
N LYS A 311 -19.29 -8.90 -1.82
CA LYS A 311 -19.72 -10.11 -2.55
C LYS A 311 -19.25 -10.09 -4.00
N HIS A 312 -19.37 -8.94 -4.67
CA HIS A 312 -18.87 -8.75 -6.02
C HIS A 312 -17.36 -8.99 -6.07
N GLN A 313 -16.59 -8.30 -5.22
CA GLN A 313 -15.14 -8.43 -5.20
C GLN A 313 -14.67 -9.85 -4.94
N ARG A 314 -15.28 -10.53 -3.96
CA ARG A 314 -14.99 -11.93 -3.67
C ARG A 314 -15.29 -12.85 -4.86
N GLU A 315 -16.39 -12.62 -5.57
CA GLU A 315 -16.80 -13.44 -6.72
C GLU A 315 -15.84 -13.29 -7.92
N PHE A 316 -15.42 -12.07 -8.23
CA PHE A 316 -14.68 -11.78 -9.46
C PHE A 316 -13.14 -11.81 -9.28
N TYR A 317 -12.65 -11.52 -8.07
CA TYR A 317 -11.21 -11.33 -7.83
C TYR A 317 -10.58 -12.36 -6.89
N SER A 318 -11.34 -13.34 -6.39
CA SER A 318 -10.72 -14.46 -5.68
C SER A 318 -9.88 -15.32 -6.62
N THR A 319 -8.65 -15.60 -6.23
CA THR A 319 -7.73 -16.50 -6.93
C THR A 319 -7.04 -17.44 -5.94
N GLU A 320 -5.97 -18.13 -6.34
CA GLU A 320 -5.23 -19.04 -5.44
C GLU A 320 -4.52 -18.27 -4.32
N HIS A 321 -3.99 -17.09 -4.65
CA HIS A 321 -3.21 -16.27 -3.73
C HIS A 321 -3.89 -14.94 -3.36
N VAL A 322 -5.04 -14.59 -3.95
CA VAL A 322 -5.77 -13.35 -3.64
C VAL A 322 -7.13 -13.68 -3.01
N HIS A 323 -7.39 -13.14 -1.81
CA HIS A 323 -8.58 -13.46 -1.03
C HIS A 323 -9.30 -12.20 -0.49
N PRO A 324 -10.28 -11.63 -1.23
CA PRO A 324 -11.11 -10.52 -0.79
C PRO A 324 -12.23 -11.03 0.12
N ASN A 325 -11.91 -11.29 1.39
CA ASN A 325 -12.79 -12.04 2.29
C ASN A 325 -13.01 -11.40 3.67
N THR A 326 -12.52 -10.19 3.89
CA THR A 326 -12.55 -9.57 5.21
C THR A 326 -13.25 -8.21 5.18
N LEU A 327 -14.15 -7.95 6.13
CA LEU A 327 -14.65 -6.61 6.43
C LEU A 327 -13.72 -5.97 7.45
N LYS A 328 -13.12 -4.84 7.09
CA LYS A 328 -12.29 -4.02 7.98
C LYS A 328 -13.07 -2.78 8.43
N MET A 329 -13.25 -2.63 9.73
CA MET A 329 -13.90 -1.47 10.36
C MET A 329 -12.93 -0.70 11.26
N ILE A 330 -13.17 0.59 11.42
CA ILE A 330 -12.40 1.47 12.31
C ILE A 330 -13.29 1.87 13.47
N ALA A 331 -12.96 1.47 14.71
CA ALA A 331 -13.76 1.82 15.88
C ALA A 331 -13.46 3.23 16.41
N ASP A 332 -12.19 3.64 16.36
CA ASP A 332 -11.65 4.91 16.87
C ASP A 332 -10.40 5.35 16.09
N GLY A 333 -9.82 6.50 16.47
CA GLY A 333 -8.58 7.02 15.88
C GLY A 333 -7.32 6.52 16.59
N THR A 334 -6.36 7.41 16.79
CA THR A 334 -5.03 7.15 17.38
C THR A 334 -4.86 7.86 18.73
N ILE A 335 -3.88 7.42 19.53
CA ILE A 335 -3.59 8.05 20.83
C ILE A 335 -2.87 9.37 20.63
N GLU A 336 -2.00 9.42 19.63
CA GLU A 336 -1.14 10.55 19.27
C GLU A 336 -1.95 11.80 18.89
N GLU A 337 -3.08 11.60 18.19
CA GLU A 337 -3.98 12.68 17.76
C GLU A 337 -5.16 12.90 18.72
N HIS A 338 -5.12 12.29 19.91
CA HIS A 338 -6.19 12.37 20.91
C HIS A 338 -7.59 11.96 20.40
N THR A 339 -7.64 11.03 19.45
CA THR A 339 -8.89 10.57 18.81
C THR A 339 -9.29 9.14 19.19
N ALA A 340 -8.37 8.33 19.73
CA ALA A 340 -8.67 7.00 20.27
C ALA A 340 -9.62 7.10 21.47
N LEU A 341 -10.60 6.19 21.53
CA LEU A 341 -11.72 6.30 22.47
C LEU A 341 -11.38 5.67 23.83
N LEU A 342 -11.26 6.51 24.86
CA LEU A 342 -10.85 6.12 26.21
C LEU A 342 -12.02 6.13 27.21
N PHE A 343 -11.91 5.35 28.30
CA PHE A 343 -12.85 5.44 29.43
C PHE A 343 -12.62 6.67 30.32
N GLU A 344 -11.37 7.09 30.43
CA GLU A 344 -10.93 8.27 31.18
C GLU A 344 -10.43 9.32 30.18
N PRO A 345 -10.47 10.62 30.52
CA PRO A 345 -9.99 11.62 29.59
C PRO A 345 -8.48 11.50 29.39
N TYR A 346 -7.98 12.03 28.28
CA TYR A 346 -6.55 12.14 28.02
C TYR A 346 -5.86 12.92 29.14
N ALA A 347 -4.65 12.48 29.51
CA ALA A 347 -3.93 13.01 30.66
C ALA A 347 -3.52 14.49 30.48
N ASP A 348 -3.27 14.88 29.24
CA ASP A 348 -2.94 16.23 28.77
C ASP A 348 -4.15 17.02 28.25
N GLU A 349 -5.26 16.34 27.92
CA GLU A 349 -6.55 16.95 27.56
C GLU A 349 -7.70 16.45 28.46
N PRO A 350 -7.89 17.03 29.67
CA PRO A 350 -8.80 16.51 30.70
C PRO A 350 -10.31 16.50 30.37
N GLN A 351 -10.70 16.96 29.18
CA GLN A 351 -12.09 16.94 28.68
C GLN A 351 -12.24 16.08 27.43
N ASN A 352 -11.15 15.65 26.81
CA ASN A 352 -11.15 14.84 25.62
C ASN A 352 -11.12 13.36 26.02
N PHE A 353 -12.04 12.56 25.47
CA PHE A 353 -12.09 11.10 25.65
C PHE A 353 -11.86 10.36 24.32
N GLY A 354 -11.48 11.09 23.27
CA GLY A 354 -11.52 10.65 21.89
C GLY A 354 -12.93 10.51 21.35
N SER A 355 -13.04 9.87 20.19
CA SER A 355 -14.29 9.76 19.45
C SER A 355 -14.47 8.39 18.80
N GLU A 356 -15.72 8.00 18.63
CA GLU A 356 -16.05 6.85 17.77
C GLU A 356 -15.98 7.27 16.29
N MET A 357 -15.29 6.48 15.47
CA MET A 357 -15.29 6.67 14.01
C MET A 357 -16.57 6.14 13.38
N ILE A 358 -17.09 5.04 13.93
CA ILE A 358 -18.35 4.42 13.52
C ILE A 358 -19.22 4.19 14.75
N SER A 359 -20.52 4.43 14.61
CA SER A 359 -21.47 4.14 15.69
C SER A 359 -21.43 2.65 16.04
N PHE A 360 -21.49 2.33 17.34
CA PHE A 360 -21.55 0.92 17.80
C PHE A 360 -22.68 0.12 17.11
N SER A 361 -23.83 0.76 16.88
CA SER A 361 -24.97 0.14 16.22
C SER A 361 -24.66 -0.26 14.78
N ASP A 362 -24.04 0.63 14.01
CA ASP A 362 -23.72 0.38 12.61
C ASP A 362 -22.57 -0.61 12.45
N MET A 363 -21.53 -0.50 13.29
CA MET A 363 -20.44 -1.48 13.34
C MET A 363 -20.97 -2.89 13.63
N LYS A 364 -21.82 -3.04 14.65
CA LYS A 364 -22.44 -4.32 15.00
C LYS A 364 -23.27 -4.87 13.84
N LYS A 365 -24.07 -4.02 13.20
CA LYS A 365 -24.93 -4.40 12.09
C LYS A 365 -24.11 -4.88 10.89
N ALA A 366 -23.08 -4.15 10.50
CA ALA A 366 -22.19 -4.51 9.40
C ALA A 366 -21.45 -5.83 9.68
N ALA A 367 -20.90 -5.99 10.89
CA ALA A 367 -20.21 -7.20 11.30
C ALA A 367 -21.10 -8.45 11.21
N VAL A 368 -22.32 -8.39 11.74
CA VAL A 368 -23.26 -9.51 11.70
C VAL A 368 -23.70 -9.83 10.27
N MET A 369 -23.94 -8.80 9.45
CA MET A 369 -24.32 -8.98 8.04
C MET A 369 -23.21 -9.63 7.22
N ALA A 370 -21.97 -9.18 7.37
CA ALA A 370 -20.82 -9.72 6.67
C ALA A 370 -20.49 -11.16 7.13
N ALA A 371 -20.50 -11.41 8.44
CA ALA A 371 -20.23 -12.73 9.00
C ALA A 371 -21.25 -13.79 8.57
N LYS A 372 -22.54 -13.42 8.47
CA LYS A 372 -23.59 -14.30 7.94
C LYS A 372 -23.30 -14.80 6.52
N GLU A 373 -22.54 -14.04 5.75
CA GLU A 373 -22.14 -14.34 4.37
C GLU A 373 -20.72 -14.95 4.28
N GLY A 374 -20.16 -15.34 5.43
CA GLY A 374 -18.86 -15.99 5.56
C GLY A 374 -17.65 -15.06 5.44
N PHE A 375 -17.83 -13.74 5.52
CA PHE A 375 -16.71 -12.80 5.57
C PHE A 375 -16.09 -12.76 6.98
N TYR A 376 -14.78 -12.63 7.04
CA TYR A 376 -14.03 -12.38 8.27
C TYR A 376 -14.22 -10.96 8.75
N ILE A 377 -14.06 -10.75 10.06
CA ILE A 377 -14.25 -9.44 10.69
C ILE A 377 -12.94 -9.01 11.31
N HIS A 378 -12.47 -7.82 10.90
CA HIS A 378 -11.28 -7.18 11.44
C HIS A 378 -11.60 -5.77 11.90
N ILE A 379 -11.29 -5.43 13.15
CA ILE A 379 -11.66 -4.13 13.76
C ILE A 379 -10.39 -3.45 14.26
N HIS A 380 -10.10 -2.24 13.76
CA HIS A 380 -9.14 -1.34 14.40
C HIS A 380 -9.76 -0.81 15.70
N ALA A 381 -9.06 -0.95 16.82
CA ALA A 381 -9.45 -0.38 18.10
C ALA A 381 -8.21 -0.12 18.97
N ILE A 382 -7.89 1.14 19.24
CA ILE A 382 -6.72 1.50 20.05
C ILE A 382 -7.13 1.80 21.50
N GLY A 383 -8.08 2.71 21.70
CA GLY A 383 -8.53 3.11 23.02
C GLY A 383 -9.26 1.99 23.76
N ASP A 384 -9.14 1.96 25.08
CA ASP A 384 -9.75 0.90 25.91
C ASP A 384 -11.29 0.89 25.82
N GLY A 385 -11.90 2.06 25.62
CA GLY A 385 -13.31 2.20 25.27
C GLY A 385 -13.66 1.59 23.91
N ALA A 386 -12.82 1.79 22.89
CA ALA A 386 -12.99 1.17 21.57
C ALA A 386 -12.82 -0.35 21.62
N VAL A 387 -11.81 -0.87 22.33
CA VAL A 387 -11.55 -2.31 22.50
C VAL A 387 -12.75 -3.00 23.14
N GLN A 388 -13.34 -2.42 24.19
CA GLN A 388 -14.55 -2.98 24.81
C GLN A 388 -15.73 -3.08 23.82
N ARG A 389 -15.91 -2.06 22.98
CA ARG A 389 -16.96 -2.02 21.96
C ARG A 389 -16.71 -3.05 20.86
N ALA A 390 -15.47 -3.15 20.37
CA ALA A 390 -15.06 -4.14 19.39
C ALA A 390 -15.33 -5.56 19.89
N LEU A 391 -14.94 -5.89 21.14
CA LEU A 391 -15.26 -7.17 21.78
C LEU A 391 -16.77 -7.42 21.84
N SER A 392 -17.57 -6.39 22.14
CA SER A 392 -19.03 -6.50 22.18
C SER A 392 -19.65 -6.75 20.80
N VAL A 393 -19.07 -6.18 19.74
CA VAL A 393 -19.44 -6.48 18.35
C VAL A 393 -19.08 -7.92 17.99
N LEU A 394 -17.84 -8.35 18.26
CA LEU A 394 -17.37 -9.70 17.92
C LEU A 394 -18.14 -10.81 18.68
N ARG A 395 -18.64 -10.54 19.89
CA ARG A 395 -19.55 -11.45 20.61
C ARG A 395 -20.91 -11.61 19.93
N ALA A 396 -21.37 -10.60 19.20
CA ALA A 396 -22.62 -10.70 18.43
C ALA A 396 -22.44 -11.49 17.12
N VAL A 397 -21.20 -11.73 16.70
CA VAL A 397 -20.84 -12.55 15.54
C VAL A 397 -20.71 -14.02 15.98
N ASP A 398 -21.87 -14.69 16.04
CA ASP A 398 -22.02 -16.08 16.49
C ASP A 398 -21.91 -17.08 15.33
N TYR A 399 -20.74 -17.09 14.67
CA TYR A 399 -20.44 -17.96 13.55
C TYR A 399 -19.03 -18.57 13.73
N ASP A 400 -18.96 -19.86 14.09
CA ASP A 400 -17.68 -20.54 14.42
C ASP A 400 -16.66 -20.58 13.27
N HIS A 401 -17.13 -20.49 12.03
CA HIS A 401 -16.29 -20.50 10.83
C HIS A 401 -15.73 -19.12 10.45
N VAL A 402 -16.17 -18.06 11.14
CA VAL A 402 -15.77 -16.68 10.85
C VAL A 402 -14.60 -16.29 11.74
N ARG A 403 -13.45 -15.96 11.12
CA ARG A 403 -12.32 -15.37 11.83
C ARG A 403 -12.68 -13.96 12.29
N LYS A 404 -12.27 -13.64 13.51
CA LYS A 404 -12.58 -12.42 14.25
C LYS A 404 -11.30 -11.89 14.86
N THR A 405 -10.89 -10.68 14.49
CA THR A 405 -9.64 -10.08 14.96
C THR A 405 -9.83 -8.61 15.32
N ILE A 406 -9.06 -8.16 16.30
CA ILE A 406 -8.89 -6.73 16.65
C ILE A 406 -7.44 -6.39 16.29
N ALA A 407 -7.22 -5.19 15.76
CA ALA A 407 -5.88 -4.65 15.51
C ALA A 407 -5.61 -3.45 16.41
N HIS A 408 -4.33 -3.37 16.79
CA HIS A 408 -3.77 -2.53 17.86
C HIS A 408 -4.27 -2.95 19.25
#